data_AF-A0A7S1SXL8-F1
#
_entry.id   AF-A0A7S1SXL8-F1
#
_cell.length_a   1.000
_cell.length_b   1.000
_cell.length_c   1.000
_cell.angle_alpha   90.00
_cell.angle_beta   90.00
_cell.angle_gamma   90.00
#
_symmetry.space_group_name_H-M   'P 1'
#
loop_
_entity.id
_entity.type
_entity.pdbx_description
1 polymer ?
#
loop_
_entity_poly.entity_id
_entity_poly.type
_entity_poly.pdbx_seq_one_letter_code
_entity_poly.pdbx_strand_id
1 'polypeptide(L)'
;RGSRSRTVSIRRQTPTKADLDAFDSLAETVKRLMKLRGSRQLQPVIGLTFVGSGGQVAPAIVAEHFAGGNLHDIVHLGATPLDIDVRLQLLTDIATGLKILHSQDPPIVHPTISPYNVLLDDDFRAVLTQYGYPIVLGAVNGGFMQYAAPEVLTGEEP
;
A
#
# COMPACT_ATOMS: atom_id res chain seq x y z
N ARG A 1 -8.93 25.80 18.12
CA ARG A 1 -9.27 24.60 17.31
C ARG A 1 -8.64 23.40 18.01
N GLY A 2 -9.43 22.47 18.54
CA GLY A 2 -8.90 21.33 19.30
C GLY A 2 -8.08 20.40 18.40
N SER A 3 -6.84 20.14 18.81
CA SER A 3 -6.00 19.11 18.20
C SER A 3 -6.66 17.75 18.45
N ARG A 4 -7.28 17.16 17.42
CA ARG A 4 -7.67 15.74 17.47
C ARG A 4 -6.41 14.93 17.16
N SER A 5 -5.88 14.24 18.15
CA SER A 5 -4.83 13.24 17.94
C SER A 5 -5.38 12.14 17.03
N ARG A 6 -4.61 11.77 16.00
CA ARG A 6 -4.94 10.68 15.06
C ARG A 6 -3.70 9.83 14.84
N THR A 7 -3.84 8.52 14.95
CA THR A 7 -2.78 7.56 14.62
C THR A 7 -2.61 7.48 13.12
N VAL A 8 -1.36 7.45 12.65
CA VAL A 8 -1.00 7.35 11.23
C VAL A 8 0.05 6.27 11.01
N SER A 9 0.06 5.67 9.83
CA SER A 9 1.16 4.86 9.36
C SER A 9 2.18 5.73 8.64
N ILE A 10 3.46 5.58 8.98
CA ILE A 10 4.57 6.26 8.31
C ILE A 10 5.46 5.19 7.70
N ARG A 11 5.71 5.28 6.39
CA ARG A 11 6.58 4.32 5.70
C ARG A 11 7.72 5.03 5.00
N ARG A 12 8.94 4.78 5.49
CA ARG A 12 10.19 5.31 4.95
C ARG A 12 10.44 4.73 3.56
N GLN A 13 10.77 5.59 2.60
CA GLN A 13 11.32 5.16 1.33
C GLN A 13 12.82 4.93 1.50
N THR A 14 13.35 3.81 1.00
CA THR A 14 14.79 3.59 0.99
C THR A 14 15.39 4.49 -0.08
N PRO A 15 16.32 5.38 0.28
CA PRO A 15 16.91 6.25 -0.69
C PRO A 15 17.69 5.47 -1.78
N THR A 16 17.42 5.74 -3.06
CA THR A 16 18.23 5.30 -4.20
C THR A 16 19.29 6.35 -4.55
N LYS A 17 20.28 6.02 -5.39
CA LYS A 17 21.36 6.96 -5.74
C LYS A 17 20.90 8.21 -6.53
N ALA A 18 19.60 8.34 -6.85
CA ALA A 18 19.01 9.37 -7.71
C ALA A 18 18.11 10.39 -6.95
N ASP A 19 18.14 10.42 -5.62
CA ASP A 19 16.99 10.87 -4.82
C ASP A 19 16.70 12.37 -4.67
N LEU A 20 17.57 13.27 -5.10
CA LEU A 20 17.25 14.70 -5.01
C LEU A 20 16.25 15.12 -6.10
N ASP A 21 16.39 14.59 -7.31
CA ASP A 21 15.41 14.77 -8.41
C ASP A 21 14.18 13.86 -8.23
N ALA A 22 14.31 12.77 -7.46
CA ALA A 22 13.22 11.86 -7.16
C ALA A 22 12.17 12.44 -6.21
N PHE A 23 12.52 13.49 -5.43
CA PHE A 23 11.59 14.08 -4.47
C PHE A 23 10.40 14.76 -5.15
N ASP A 24 10.63 15.55 -6.20
CA ASP A 24 9.55 16.23 -6.93
C ASP A 24 8.63 15.20 -7.62
N SER A 25 9.20 14.14 -8.18
CA SER A 25 8.46 13.01 -8.75
C SER A 25 7.63 12.26 -7.70
N LEU A 26 8.20 12.01 -6.51
CA LEU A 26 7.52 11.38 -5.38
C LEU A 26 6.40 12.28 -4.84
N ALA A 27 6.65 13.58 -4.72
CA ALA A 27 5.65 14.56 -4.29
C ALA A 27 4.47 14.61 -5.26
N GLU A 28 4.72 14.60 -6.57
CA GLU A 28 3.66 14.57 -7.58
C GLU A 28 2.87 13.27 -7.53
N THR A 29 3.55 12.13 -7.37
CA THR A 29 2.91 10.84 -7.12
C THR A 29 2.01 10.91 -5.89
N VAL A 30 2.51 11.39 -4.74
CA VAL A 30 1.73 11.52 -3.50
C VAL A 30 0.51 12.43 -3.68
N LYS A 31 0.64 13.55 -4.39
CA LYS A 31 -0.52 14.42 -4.70
C LYS A 31 -1.60 13.67 -5.47
N ARG A 32 -1.24 12.79 -6.40
CA ARG A 32 -2.21 11.94 -7.12
C ARG A 32 -2.87 10.95 -6.17
N LEU A 33 -2.10 10.29 -5.30
CA LEU A 33 -2.64 9.33 -4.31
C LEU A 33 -3.59 10.01 -3.31
N MET A 34 -3.30 11.24 -2.89
CA MET A 34 -4.16 12.02 -2.00
C MET A 34 -5.54 12.33 -2.58
N LYS A 35 -5.70 12.32 -3.90
CA LYS A 35 -7.01 12.50 -4.56
C LYS A 35 -7.91 11.26 -4.41
N LEU A 36 -7.34 10.10 -4.07
CA LEU A 36 -8.05 8.83 -3.94
C LEU A 36 -8.63 8.58 -2.54
N ARG A 37 -8.42 9.51 -1.59
CA ARG A 37 -8.84 9.35 -0.18
C ARG A 37 -10.34 9.15 0.04
N GLY A 38 -11.19 9.44 -0.94
CA GLY A 38 -12.64 9.19 -0.87
C GLY A 38 -13.02 7.72 -1.10
N SER A 39 -12.09 6.89 -1.54
CA SER A 39 -12.31 5.48 -1.83
C SER A 39 -12.12 4.63 -0.59
N ARG A 40 -13.15 3.88 -0.21
CA ARG A 40 -13.10 2.99 0.95
C ARG A 40 -12.06 1.86 0.80
N GLN A 41 -11.90 1.35 -0.42
CA GLN A 41 -11.03 0.20 -0.70
C GLN A 41 -9.54 0.56 -0.79
N LEU A 42 -9.16 1.82 -0.59
CA LEU A 42 -7.78 2.29 -0.69
C LEU A 42 -7.37 2.97 0.61
N GLN A 43 -6.19 2.62 1.14
CA GLN A 43 -5.65 3.23 2.35
C GLN A 43 -5.38 4.73 2.11
N PRO A 44 -6.10 5.66 2.76
CA PRO A 44 -5.97 7.08 2.45
C PRO A 44 -4.55 7.61 2.69
N VAL A 45 -3.90 8.07 1.61
CA VAL A 45 -2.61 8.77 1.69
C VAL A 45 -2.85 10.19 2.16
N ILE A 46 -2.19 10.59 3.25
CA ILE A 46 -2.31 11.92 3.86
C ILE A 46 -1.30 12.89 3.26
N GLY A 47 -0.09 12.42 2.97
CA GLY A 47 0.96 13.26 2.41
C GLY A 47 2.36 12.65 2.51
N LEU A 48 3.35 13.53 2.45
CA LEU A 48 4.77 13.22 2.47
C LEU A 48 5.43 13.89 3.68
N THR A 49 6.36 13.19 4.33
CA THR A 49 7.18 13.71 5.42
C THR A 49 8.63 13.26 5.24
N PHE A 50 9.52 13.69 6.13
CA PHE A 50 10.89 13.20 6.20
C PHE A 50 11.12 12.53 7.54
N VAL A 51 11.79 11.37 7.52
CA VAL A 51 12.15 10.62 8.72
C VAL A 51 13.67 10.53 8.79
N GLY A 52 14.22 10.99 9.91
CA GLY A 52 15.64 10.94 10.20
C GLY A 52 15.99 9.79 11.15
N SER A 53 17.07 9.06 10.86
CA SER A 53 17.69 8.13 11.80
C SER A 53 19.19 8.02 11.53
N GLY A 54 20.03 8.09 12.58
CA GLY A 54 21.48 7.93 12.47
C GLY A 54 22.17 8.95 11.55
N GLY A 55 21.68 10.19 11.49
CA GLY A 55 22.23 11.24 10.61
C GLY A 55 21.79 11.17 9.15
N GLN A 56 20.99 10.16 8.77
CA GLN A 56 20.38 10.06 7.45
C GLN A 56 18.92 10.51 7.51
N VAL A 57 18.51 11.31 6.53
CA VAL A 57 17.11 11.74 6.34
C VAL A 57 16.59 11.13 5.05
N ALA A 58 15.38 10.57 5.08
CA ALA A 58 14.73 10.03 3.89
C ALA A 58 13.25 10.45 3.83
N PRO A 59 12.70 10.65 2.62
CA PRO A 59 11.28 10.88 2.47
C PRO A 59 10.46 9.66 2.93
N ALA A 60 9.27 9.91 3.45
CA ALA A 60 8.35 8.90 3.93
C ALA A 60 6.91 9.28 3.61
N ILE A 61 6.12 8.31 3.16
CA ILE A 61 4.69 8.51 2.91
C ILE A 61 3.94 8.36 4.23
N VAL A 62 3.00 9.27 4.47
CA VAL A 62 2.08 9.25 5.61
C VAL A 62 0.70 8.83 5.11
N ALA A 63 0.12 7.82 5.73
CA ALA A 63 -1.21 7.30 5.41
C ALA A 63 -2.02 6.99 6.67
N GLU A 64 -3.34 6.88 6.55
CA GLU A 64 -4.22 6.53 7.67
C GLU A 64 -3.90 5.13 8.21
N HIS A 65 -3.90 4.99 9.53
CA HIS A 65 -3.63 3.72 10.19
C HIS A 65 -4.89 2.87 10.34
N PHE A 66 -4.79 1.58 10.05
CA PHE A 66 -5.85 0.59 10.23
C PHE A 66 -5.42 -0.40 11.31
N ALA A 67 -6.19 -0.44 12.41
CA ALA A 67 -5.86 -1.26 13.57
C ALA A 67 -6.29 -2.73 13.41
N GLY A 68 -7.15 -3.04 12.44
CA GLY A 68 -7.61 -4.40 12.12
C GLY A 68 -6.53 -5.34 11.57
N GLY A 69 -5.30 -4.85 11.42
CA GLY A 69 -4.18 -5.64 10.90
C GLY A 69 -4.29 -5.89 9.40
N ASN A 70 -3.68 -6.98 8.95
CA ASN A 70 -3.63 -7.38 7.56
C ASN A 70 -4.29 -8.75 7.33
N LEU A 71 -4.63 -9.05 6.08
CA LEU A 71 -5.28 -10.29 5.70
C LEU A 71 -4.39 -11.53 5.92
N HIS A 72 -3.07 -11.40 5.88
CA HIS A 72 -2.16 -12.50 6.17
C HIS A 72 -2.40 -13.06 7.58
N ASP A 73 -2.48 -12.18 8.57
CA ASP A 73 -2.66 -12.56 9.97
C ASP A 73 -4.02 -13.23 10.20
N ILE A 74 -5.07 -12.72 9.55
CA ILE A 74 -6.40 -13.32 9.63
C ILE A 74 -6.44 -14.73 9.02
N VAL A 75 -5.82 -14.92 7.85
CA VAL A 75 -5.90 -16.19 7.12
C VAL A 75 -4.99 -17.27 7.73
N HIS A 76 -3.82 -16.89 8.25
CA HIS A 76 -2.80 -17.86 8.68
C HIS A 76 -2.66 -17.97 10.20
N LEU A 77 -2.99 -16.92 10.95
CA LEU A 77 -2.93 -16.92 12.42
C LEU A 77 -4.32 -17.01 13.05
N GLY A 78 -5.38 -16.86 12.26
CA GLY A 78 -6.76 -17.08 12.70
C GLY A 78 -7.00 -18.54 13.09
N ALA A 79 -7.71 -18.74 14.20
CA ALA A 79 -8.06 -20.08 14.69
C ALA A 79 -9.10 -20.78 13.80
N THR A 80 -9.88 -20.00 13.03
CA THR A 80 -10.97 -20.49 12.19
C THR A 80 -10.82 -19.97 10.75
N PRO A 81 -10.98 -20.83 9.73
CA PRO A 81 -11.04 -20.39 8.35
C PRO A 81 -12.16 -19.39 8.11
N LEU A 82 -11.94 -18.43 7.21
CA LEU A 82 -12.98 -17.48 6.81
C LEU A 82 -14.12 -18.18 6.07
N ASP A 83 -15.36 -17.78 6.37
CA ASP A 83 -16.54 -18.20 5.63
C ASP A 83 -16.49 -17.74 4.17
N ILE A 84 -17.13 -18.49 3.27
CA ILE A 84 -17.10 -18.20 1.83
C ILE A 84 -17.66 -16.82 1.51
N ASP A 85 -18.73 -16.41 2.19
CA ASP A 85 -19.37 -15.11 1.97
C ASP A 85 -18.42 -13.96 2.36
N VAL A 86 -17.68 -14.14 3.45
CA VAL A 86 -16.65 -13.18 3.89
C VAL A 86 -15.51 -13.11 2.87
N ARG A 87 -15.06 -14.26 2.34
CA ARG A 87 -14.01 -14.29 1.30
C ARG A 87 -14.46 -13.56 0.04
N LEU A 88 -15.68 -13.83 -0.44
CA LEU A 88 -16.24 -13.17 -1.62
C LEU A 88 -16.36 -11.66 -1.39
N GLN A 89 -16.74 -11.26 -0.18
CA GLN A 89 -16.81 -9.86 0.18
C GLN A 89 -15.44 -9.16 0.12
N LEU A 90 -14.41 -9.76 0.72
CA LEU A 90 -13.04 -9.23 0.71
C LEU A 90 -12.47 -9.19 -0.72
N LEU A 91 -12.68 -10.24 -1.52
CA LEU A 91 -12.25 -10.28 -2.92
C LEU A 91 -12.94 -9.19 -3.77
N THR A 92 -14.23 -8.94 -3.52
CA THR A 92 -14.98 -7.87 -4.20
C THR A 92 -14.40 -6.50 -3.87
N ASP A 93 -14.04 -6.26 -2.61
CA ASP A 93 -13.38 -5.02 -2.19
C ASP A 93 -12.00 -4.87 -2.84
N ILE A 94 -11.18 -5.92 -2.84
CA ILE A 94 -9.86 -5.92 -3.50
C ILE A 94 -9.99 -5.58 -5.00
N ALA A 95 -10.90 -6.25 -5.71
CA ALA A 95 -11.15 -6.01 -7.12
C ALA A 95 -11.65 -4.57 -7.38
N THR A 96 -12.47 -4.03 -6.48
CA THR A 96 -12.96 -2.65 -6.55
C THR A 96 -11.83 -1.65 -6.36
N GLY A 97 -10.94 -1.87 -5.38
CA GLY A 97 -9.75 -1.05 -5.18
C GLY A 97 -8.82 -1.06 -6.40
N LEU A 98 -8.54 -2.24 -6.95
CA LEU A 98 -7.75 -2.38 -8.18
C LEU A 98 -8.37 -1.64 -9.37
N LYS A 99 -9.69 -1.74 -9.56
CA LYS A 99 -10.40 -1.02 -10.61
C LYS A 99 -10.22 0.50 -10.48
N ILE A 100 -10.28 1.05 -9.26
CA ILE A 100 -10.07 2.48 -9.01
C ILE A 100 -8.64 2.90 -9.37
N LEU A 101 -7.65 2.09 -9.03
CA LEU A 101 -6.25 2.37 -9.34
C LEU A 101 -5.97 2.32 -10.85
N HIS A 102 -6.49 1.29 -11.52
CA HIS A 102 -6.28 1.09 -12.96
C HIS A 102 -7.07 2.10 -13.81
N SER A 103 -8.12 2.72 -13.28
CA SER A 103 -8.89 3.77 -13.97
C SER A 103 -8.26 5.16 -13.88
N GLN A 104 -7.12 5.31 -13.21
CA GLN A 104 -6.41 6.58 -13.16
C GLN A 104 -5.70 6.87 -14.49
N ASP A 105 -5.36 8.13 -14.72
CA ASP A 105 -4.54 8.55 -15.87
C ASP A 105 -3.27 9.28 -15.37
N PRO A 106 -2.06 8.74 -15.61
CA PRO A 106 -1.81 7.36 -16.06
C PRO A 106 -2.30 6.31 -15.03
N PRO A 107 -2.56 5.06 -15.43
CA PRO A 107 -2.96 4.00 -14.51
C PRO A 107 -1.98 3.83 -13.35
N ILE A 108 -2.49 3.56 -12.16
CA ILE A 108 -1.66 3.24 -10.99
C ILE A 108 -1.62 1.72 -10.86
N VAL A 109 -0.45 1.12 -11.08
CA VAL A 109 -0.25 -0.32 -10.90
C VAL A 109 0.03 -0.61 -9.43
N HIS A 110 -0.66 -1.60 -8.89
CA HIS A 110 -0.34 -2.11 -7.57
C HIS A 110 0.87 -3.06 -7.68
N PRO A 111 2.02 -2.75 -7.05
CA PRO A 111 3.26 -3.48 -7.30
C PRO A 111 3.21 -4.94 -6.84
N THR A 112 2.45 -5.24 -5.78
CA THR A 112 2.29 -6.61 -5.30
C THR A 112 0.98 -6.80 -4.55
N ILE A 113 0.04 -7.54 -5.12
CA ILE A 113 -1.18 -7.94 -4.40
C ILE A 113 -0.84 -9.17 -3.56
N SER A 114 -0.73 -8.98 -2.25
CA SER A 114 -0.48 -10.04 -1.28
C SER A 114 -1.33 -9.83 -0.03
N PRO A 115 -1.58 -10.87 0.79
CA PRO A 115 -2.32 -10.74 2.04
C PRO A 115 -1.69 -9.75 3.04
N TYR A 116 -0.38 -9.47 2.93
CA TYR A 116 0.30 -8.45 3.74
C TYR A 116 -0.05 -7.00 3.34
N ASN A 117 -0.50 -6.82 2.10
CA ASN A 117 -0.81 -5.52 1.51
C ASN A 117 -2.33 -5.25 1.42
N VAL A 118 -3.12 -6.11 2.07
CA VAL A 118 -4.56 -5.94 2.25
C VAL A 118 -4.80 -5.74 3.74
N LEU A 119 -5.17 -4.52 4.13
CA LEU A 119 -5.55 -4.17 5.50
C LEU A 119 -7.04 -4.42 5.71
N LEU A 120 -7.46 -4.45 6.97
CA LEU A 120 -8.86 -4.53 7.36
C LEU A 120 -9.29 -3.30 8.14
N ASP A 121 -10.43 -2.72 7.75
CA ASP A 121 -11.11 -1.66 8.50
C ASP A 121 -11.97 -2.22 9.64
N ASP A 122 -12.55 -1.31 10.43
CA ASP A 122 -13.36 -1.65 11.60
C ASP A 122 -14.65 -2.43 11.24
N ASP A 123 -15.08 -2.37 9.98
CA ASP A 123 -16.23 -3.11 9.45
C ASP A 123 -15.79 -4.40 8.71
N PHE A 124 -14.54 -4.82 8.91
CA PHE A 124 -13.95 -6.01 8.29
C PHE A 124 -13.95 -5.97 6.75
N ARG A 125 -13.70 -4.78 6.18
CA ARG A 125 -13.59 -4.56 4.74
C ARG A 125 -12.14 -4.50 4.30
N ALA A 126 -11.87 -4.97 3.08
CA ALA A 126 -10.52 -4.96 2.54
C ALA A 126 -10.11 -3.56 2.09
N VAL A 127 -8.93 -3.14 2.52
CA VAL A 127 -8.31 -1.85 2.19
C VAL A 127 -6.93 -2.09 1.59
N LEU A 128 -6.72 -1.75 0.32
CA LEU A 128 -5.43 -1.90 -0.34
C LEU A 128 -4.44 -0.87 0.17
N THR A 129 -3.22 -1.32 0.48
CA THR A 129 -2.08 -0.47 0.84
C THR A 129 -0.91 -0.72 -0.12
N GLN A 130 0.14 0.11 -0.06
CA GLN A 130 1.34 -0.03 -0.90
C GLN A 130 1.13 0.17 -2.40
N TYR A 131 0.02 0.78 -2.82
CA TYR A 131 -0.17 1.23 -4.20
C TYR A 131 0.58 2.54 -4.47
N GLY A 132 1.11 2.71 -5.69
CA GLY A 132 1.91 3.88 -6.06
C GLY A 132 3.35 3.88 -5.53
N TYR A 133 3.86 2.72 -5.11
CA TYR A 133 5.24 2.52 -4.68
C TYR A 133 6.03 1.83 -5.80
N PRO A 134 7.31 2.20 -6.01
CA PRO A 134 8.15 1.49 -6.97
C PRO A 134 8.38 0.05 -6.51
N ILE A 135 8.41 -0.89 -7.46
CA ILE A 135 8.85 -2.26 -7.21
C ILE A 135 10.35 -2.22 -6.91
N VAL A 136 10.73 -2.47 -5.66
CA VAL A 136 12.14 -2.62 -5.30
C VAL A 136 12.47 -4.11 -5.26
N LEU A 137 12.99 -4.64 -6.38
CA LEU A 137 13.38 -6.04 -6.56
C LEU A 137 14.46 -6.53 -5.56
N GLY A 138 15.14 -5.62 -4.83
CA GLY A 138 16.08 -5.97 -3.77
C GLY A 138 15.47 -6.04 -2.36
N ALA A 139 14.23 -5.58 -2.18
CA ALA A 139 13.51 -5.58 -0.89
C ALA A 139 12.38 -6.61 -0.83
N VAL A 140 12.23 -7.43 -1.88
CA VAL A 140 11.36 -8.60 -1.87
C VAL A 140 11.95 -9.64 -0.92
N ASN A 141 11.57 -9.54 0.36
CA ASN A 141 11.59 -10.69 1.26
C ASN A 141 10.90 -11.87 0.56
N GLY A 142 11.43 -13.09 0.69
CA GLY A 142 10.98 -14.27 -0.09
C GLY A 142 9.47 -14.56 -0.09
N GLY A 143 8.70 -14.00 0.85
CA GLY A 143 7.23 -14.05 0.85
C GLY A 143 6.52 -13.20 -0.21
N PHE A 144 7.20 -12.26 -0.88
CA PHE A 144 6.63 -11.47 -1.98
C PHE A 144 6.73 -12.17 -3.34
N MET A 145 7.76 -13.02 -3.54
CA MET A 145 8.00 -13.70 -4.81
C MET A 145 6.87 -14.67 -5.18
N GLN A 146 6.20 -15.26 -4.19
CA GLN A 146 5.09 -16.19 -4.43
C GLN A 146 3.83 -15.53 -5.02
N TYR A 147 3.76 -14.19 -4.98
CA TYR A 147 2.64 -13.41 -5.53
C TYR A 147 3.04 -12.59 -6.76
N ALA A 148 4.31 -12.65 -7.18
CA ALA A 148 4.78 -11.96 -8.36
C ALA A 148 4.28 -12.70 -9.61
N ALA A 149 3.86 -11.93 -10.61
CA ALA A 149 3.56 -12.47 -11.93
C ALA A 149 4.86 -13.01 -12.57
N PRO A 150 4.80 -14.07 -13.40
CA PRO A 150 5.99 -14.70 -13.96
C PRO A 150 6.88 -13.73 -14.76
N GLU A 151 6.28 -12.79 -15.50
CA GLU A 151 6.99 -11.74 -16.23
C GLU A 151 7.81 -10.82 -15.32
N VAL A 152 7.32 -10.54 -14.10
CA VAL A 152 8.04 -9.75 -13.10
C VAL A 152 9.25 -10.52 -12.56
N LEU A 153 9.15 -11.86 -12.47
CA LEU A 153 10.24 -12.73 -12.03
C LEU A 153 11.31 -12.91 -13.11
N THR A 154 10.93 -12.84 -14.38
CA THR A 154 11.86 -12.94 -15.52
C THR A 154 12.46 -11.60 -15.93
N GLY A 155 11.96 -10.49 -15.38
CA GLY A 155 12.40 -9.13 -15.72
C GLY A 155 11.85 -8.66 -17.07
N GLU A 156 10.78 -9.29 -17.55
CA GLU A 156 10.02 -8.83 -18.70
C GLU A 156 9.10 -7.69 -18.23
N GLU A 157 9.33 -6.47 -18.75
CA GLU A 157 8.41 -5.36 -18.50
C GLU A 157 7.07 -5.63 -19.22
N PRO A 158 5.92 -5.33 -18.57
CA PRO A 158 4.61 -5.40 -19.21
C PRO A 158 4.39 -4.30 -20.27
#